data_AF-M5C5L5-F1
#
_entry.id   AF-M5C5L5-F1
#
_cell.length_a   1.000
_cell.length_b   1.000
_cell.length_c   1.000
_cell.angle_alpha   90.00
_cell.angle_beta   90.00
_cell.angle_gamma   90.00
#
_symmetry.space_group_name_H-M   'P 1'
#
loop_
_entity.id
_entity.type
_entity.pdbx_description
1 polymer ?
#
loop_
_entity_poly.entity_id
_entity_poly.type
_entity_poly.pdbx_seq_one_letter_code
_entity_poly.pdbx_strand_id
1 'polypeptide(L)'
;MPFITRSTIESDGYELNFMEIRPPNMDETGRKKYPVLFRVYGGPGSQMVHSRFDRDWHHYLACSLQYIIVVVDGRGTGFKGRKLRNPIRGNLGYWEVVDQINAAR
;
A
#
# COMPACT_ATOMS: atom_id res chain seq x y z
N MET A 1 -3.43 -18.90 5.89
CA MET A 1 -2.40 -17.84 5.68
C MET A 1 -3.04 -16.76 4.82
N PRO A 2 -2.78 -15.45 5.03
CA PRO A 2 -3.41 -14.43 4.21
C PRO A 2 -2.87 -14.50 2.78
N PHE A 3 -3.67 -14.08 1.81
CA PHE A 3 -3.25 -14.00 0.41
C PHE A 3 -2.65 -12.62 0.15
N ILE A 4 -1.44 -12.56 -0.41
CA ILE A 4 -0.74 -11.29 -0.63
C ILE A 4 -0.61 -11.03 -2.13
N THR A 5 -1.26 -9.98 -2.62
CA THR A 5 -1.13 -9.50 -4.00
C THR A 5 -0.22 -8.28 -4.05
N ARG A 6 0.47 -8.11 -5.18
CA ARG A 6 1.32 -6.96 -5.47
C ARG A 6 1.09 -6.56 -6.91
N SER A 7 0.93 -5.27 -7.15
CA SER A 7 0.77 -4.72 -8.49
C SER A 7 1.13 -3.23 -8.47
N THR A 8 0.73 -2.51 -9.50
CA THR A 8 0.89 -1.07 -9.63
C THR A 8 -0.45 -0.36 -9.76
N ILE A 9 -0.50 0.87 -9.28
CA ILE A 9 -1.60 1.82 -9.49
C ILE A 9 -1.03 3.12 -10.09
N GLU A 10 -1.90 3.94 -10.64
CA GLU A 10 -1.57 5.23 -11.21
C GLU A 10 -2.03 6.36 -10.27
N SER A 11 -1.19 7.39 -10.09
CA SER A 11 -1.48 8.60 -9.31
C SER A 11 -0.80 9.81 -9.97
N ASP A 12 -1.58 10.71 -10.57
CA ASP A 12 -1.12 11.97 -11.19
C ASP A 12 0.07 11.82 -12.18
N GLY A 13 0.04 10.78 -13.01
CA GLY A 13 1.09 10.40 -13.97
C GLY A 13 2.25 9.60 -13.36
N TYR A 14 2.13 9.14 -12.11
CA TYR A 14 3.10 8.27 -11.44
C TYR A 14 2.53 6.87 -11.26
N GLU A 15 3.29 5.88 -11.71
CA GLU A 15 3.01 4.50 -11.38
C GLU A 15 3.57 4.20 -9.98
N LEU A 16 2.71 3.85 -9.03
CA LEU A 16 3.05 3.53 -7.64
C LEU A 16 2.96 2.03 -7.42
N ASN A 17 3.84 1.47 -6.59
CA ASN A 17 3.73 0.06 -6.21
C ASN A 17 2.75 -0.05 -5.04
N PHE A 18 1.93 -1.09 -5.02
CA PHE A 18 1.10 -1.42 -3.87
C PHE A 18 1.14 -2.91 -3.56
N MET A 19 0.79 -3.25 -2.32
CA MET A 19 0.48 -4.61 -1.92
C MET A 19 -0.80 -4.65 -1.09
N GLU A 20 -1.57 -5.72 -1.27
CA GLU A 20 -2.71 -6.03 -0.41
C GLU A 20 -2.44 -7.32 0.35
N ILE A 21 -2.79 -7.32 1.64
CA ILE A 21 -2.86 -8.52 2.47
C ILE A 21 -4.34 -8.81 2.67
N ARG A 22 -4.84 -9.85 1.99
CA ARG A 22 -6.26 -10.23 1.99
C ARG A 22 -6.52 -11.37 2.99
N PRO A 23 -7.72 -11.40 3.60
CA PRO A 23 -8.13 -12.51 4.46
C PRO A 23 -8.08 -13.87 3.74
N PRO A 24 -7.77 -14.96 4.46
CA PRO A 24 -7.93 -16.30 3.90
C PRO A 24 -9.41 -16.56 3.55
N ASN A 25 -9.65 -17.21 2.41
CA ASN A 25 -10.99 -17.55 1.92
C ASN A 25 -11.94 -16.33 1.80
N MET A 26 -11.37 -15.16 1.44
CA MET A 26 -12.14 -13.96 1.17
C MET A 26 -13.13 -14.21 0.01
N ASP A 27 -14.39 -13.80 0.20
CA ASP A 27 -15.38 -13.71 -0.87
C ASP A 27 -15.01 -12.60 -1.86
N GLU A 28 -14.61 -12.99 -3.08
CA GLU A 28 -14.25 -12.08 -4.17
C GLU A 28 -15.44 -11.75 -5.08
N THR A 29 -16.65 -12.27 -4.81
CA THR A 29 -17.85 -12.01 -5.62
C THR A 29 -18.44 -10.61 -5.42
N GLY A 30 -17.97 -9.87 -4.42
CA GLY A 30 -18.45 -8.53 -4.06
C GLY A 30 -19.71 -8.50 -3.20
N ARG A 31 -20.22 -9.66 -2.74
CA ARG A 31 -21.39 -9.73 -1.86
C ARG A 31 -21.08 -9.32 -0.43
N LYS A 32 -19.89 -9.66 0.05
CA LYS A 32 -19.40 -9.26 1.38
C LYS A 32 -18.46 -8.06 1.28
N LYS A 33 -18.71 -7.06 2.12
CA LYS A 33 -17.80 -5.92 2.33
C LYS A 33 -16.82 -6.24 3.46
N TYR A 34 -15.56 -5.86 3.27
CA TYR A 34 -14.49 -6.03 4.25
C TYR A 34 -13.97 -4.65 4.67
N PRO A 35 -13.62 -4.46 5.96
CA PRO A 35 -12.96 -3.24 6.37
C PRO A 35 -11.57 -3.17 5.75
N VAL A 36 -11.18 -1.98 5.29
CA VAL A 36 -9.88 -1.71 4.69
C VAL A 36 -9.05 -0.90 5.68
N LEU A 37 -7.82 -1.33 5.93
CA LEU A 37 -6.84 -0.58 6.72
C LEU A 37 -5.63 -0.23 5.85
N PHE A 38 -5.34 1.06 5.72
CA PHE A 38 -4.11 1.53 5.09
C PHE A 38 -2.96 1.48 6.11
N ARG A 39 -1.94 0.69 5.80
CA ARG A 39 -0.66 0.67 6.52
C ARG A 39 0.30 1.63 5.80
N VAL A 40 0.56 2.77 6.42
CA VAL A 40 1.36 3.85 5.84
C VAL A 40 2.65 4.06 6.63
N TYR A 41 3.76 4.22 5.90
CA TYR A 41 5.00 4.79 6.43
C TYR A 41 5.40 6.03 5.63
N GLY A 42 5.59 5.88 4.30
CA GLY A 42 5.76 7.01 3.38
C GLY A 42 7.06 7.80 3.51
N GLY A 43 8.00 7.38 4.38
CA GLY A 43 9.24 8.12 4.62
C GLY A 43 10.13 8.25 3.38
N PRO A 44 10.88 9.36 3.22
CA PRO A 44 11.78 9.55 2.08
C PRO A 44 12.78 8.40 1.92
N GLY A 45 12.85 7.81 0.72
CA GLY A 45 13.74 6.70 0.37
C GLY A 45 13.36 5.33 0.95
N SER A 46 12.26 5.23 1.70
CA SER A 46 11.77 3.98 2.27
C SER A 46 11.09 3.06 1.24
N GLN A 47 10.80 1.82 1.62
CA GLN A 47 10.03 0.88 0.80
C GLN A 47 9.30 -0.10 1.71
N MET A 48 7.99 -0.24 1.54
CA MET A 48 7.20 -1.26 2.24
C MET A 48 6.64 -2.32 1.28
N VAL A 49 6.51 -2.01 -0.01
CA VAL A 49 6.06 -2.96 -1.02
C VAL A 49 7.26 -3.79 -1.50
N HIS A 50 7.41 -4.97 -0.93
CA HIS A 50 8.51 -5.89 -1.26
C HIS A 50 8.10 -7.37 -1.17
N SER A 51 8.93 -8.25 -1.73
CA SER A 51 8.73 -9.71 -1.73
C SER A 51 9.38 -10.44 -0.56
N ARG A 52 9.94 -9.72 0.43
CA ARG A 52 10.49 -10.34 1.65
C ARG A 52 9.38 -10.97 2.48
N PHE A 53 9.68 -12.10 3.11
CA PHE A 53 8.82 -12.69 4.11
C PHE A 53 8.86 -11.87 5.40
N ASP A 54 7.69 -11.53 5.93
CA ASP A 54 7.53 -10.79 7.18
C ASP A 54 6.22 -11.23 7.87
N ARG A 55 6.13 -11.04 9.18
CA ARG A 55 4.95 -11.32 10.02
C ARG A 55 4.82 -10.25 11.08
N ASP A 56 3.70 -9.54 11.04
CA ASP A 56 3.37 -8.50 12.01
C ASP A 56 1.87 -8.52 12.35
N TRP A 57 1.42 -7.56 13.14
CA TRP A 57 0.03 -7.46 13.59
C TRP A 57 -0.97 -7.24 12.44
N HIS A 58 -0.56 -6.68 11.29
CA HIS A 58 -1.43 -6.53 10.12
C HIS A 58 -1.82 -7.90 9.53
N HIS A 59 -0.91 -8.87 9.60
CA HIS A 59 -1.22 -10.24 9.20
C HIS A 59 -2.25 -10.90 10.12
N TYR A 60 -2.21 -10.59 11.42
CA TYR A 60 -3.24 -11.01 12.38
C TYR A 60 -4.59 -10.36 12.06
N LEU A 61 -4.64 -9.05 11.80
CA LEU A 61 -5.89 -8.38 11.40
C LEU A 61 -6.52 -9.03 10.16
N ALA A 62 -5.72 -9.31 9.14
CA ALA A 62 -6.21 -9.94 7.92
C ALA A 62 -6.73 -11.35 8.18
N CYS A 63 -6.00 -12.15 8.96
CA CYS A 63 -6.37 -13.56 9.19
C CYS A 63 -7.54 -13.74 10.16
N SER A 64 -7.52 -13.01 11.28
CA SER A 64 -8.43 -13.24 12.41
C SER A 64 -9.62 -12.29 12.41
N LEU A 65 -9.44 -11.05 11.93
CA LEU A 65 -10.47 -10.01 11.94
C LEU A 65 -11.02 -9.67 10.55
N GLN A 66 -10.56 -10.38 9.52
CA GLN A 66 -11.00 -10.24 8.13
C GLN A 66 -10.83 -8.81 7.56
N TYR A 67 -9.75 -8.12 7.93
CA TYR A 67 -9.38 -6.85 7.30
C TYR A 67 -8.64 -7.07 5.98
N ILE A 68 -8.86 -6.18 5.02
CA ILE A 68 -7.95 -6.02 3.88
C ILE A 68 -6.93 -4.95 4.26
N ILE A 69 -5.65 -5.31 4.23
CA ILE A 69 -4.57 -4.36 4.51
C ILE A 69 -4.02 -3.87 3.18
N VAL A 70 -3.96 -2.55 2.99
CA VAL A 70 -3.40 -1.92 1.80
C VAL A 70 -2.12 -1.19 2.19
N VAL A 71 -1.07 -1.38 1.39
CA VAL A 71 0.21 -0.66 1.52
C VAL A 71 0.55 -0.08 0.16
N VAL A 72 0.89 1.20 0.12
CA VAL A 72 1.25 1.92 -1.12
C VAL A 72 2.56 2.65 -0.91
N ASP A 73 3.53 2.38 -1.80
CA ASP A 73 4.77 3.12 -1.88
C ASP A 73 4.58 4.29 -2.87
N GLY A 74 4.20 5.45 -2.32
CA GLY A 74 3.94 6.69 -3.05
C GLY A 74 5.19 7.46 -3.45
N ARG A 75 5.02 8.68 -3.97
CA ARG A 75 6.11 9.63 -4.23
C ARG A 75 6.95 9.84 -2.98
N GLY A 76 8.26 10.00 -3.18
CA GLY A 76 9.23 10.09 -2.08
C GLY A 76 9.83 8.76 -1.63
N THR A 77 9.13 7.64 -1.84
CA THR A 77 9.68 6.30 -1.57
C THR A 77 10.82 5.93 -2.52
N GLY A 78 11.57 4.90 -2.15
CA GLY A 78 12.79 4.45 -2.80
C GLY A 78 12.56 3.55 -4.01
N PHE A 79 13.68 3.08 -4.58
CA PHE A 79 13.74 1.96 -5.53
C PHE A 79 12.93 2.07 -6.84
N LYS A 80 12.32 3.23 -7.16
CA LYS A 80 11.64 3.51 -8.45
C LYS A 80 12.22 4.72 -9.21
N GLY A 81 13.50 5.03 -8.95
CA GLY A 81 14.25 6.09 -9.62
C GLY A 81 13.97 7.50 -9.09
N ARG A 82 14.72 8.48 -9.63
CA ARG A 82 14.68 9.89 -9.16
C ARG A 82 13.36 10.58 -9.41
N LYS A 83 12.66 10.21 -10.50
CA LYS A 83 11.37 10.82 -10.88
C LYS A 83 10.33 10.59 -9.78
N LEU A 84 10.25 9.37 -9.23
CA LEU A 84 9.34 9.07 -8.10
C LEU A 84 9.83 9.67 -6.77
N ARG A 85 11.15 9.63 -6.51
CA ARG A 85 11.71 9.97 -5.20
C ARG A 85 11.78 11.47 -4.88
N ASN A 86 11.98 12.32 -5.89
CA ASN A 86 12.30 13.73 -5.67
C ASN A 86 11.12 14.72 -5.51
N PRO A 87 9.88 14.48 -6.01
CA PRO A 87 8.77 15.44 -5.93
C PRO A 87 8.44 15.94 -4.52
N ILE A 88 8.69 15.12 -3.49
CA ILE A 88 8.48 15.47 -2.07
C ILE A 88 9.45 16.55 -1.55
N ARG A 89 10.52 16.88 -2.30
CA ARG A 89 11.48 17.92 -1.87
C ARG A 89 10.77 19.26 -1.77
N GLY A 90 10.75 19.83 -0.56
CA GLY A 90 10.05 21.09 -0.27
C GLY A 90 8.54 20.95 -0.14
N ASN A 91 8.00 19.73 -0.19
CA ASN A 91 6.57 19.43 -0.14
C ASN A 91 6.30 18.16 0.70
N LEU A 92 7.05 17.98 1.81
CA LEU A 92 6.91 16.80 2.68
C LEU A 92 5.51 16.74 3.28
N GLY A 93 4.91 15.56 3.23
CA GLY A 93 3.56 15.30 3.73
C GLY A 93 2.43 15.75 2.79
N TYR A 94 2.73 16.42 1.67
CA TYR A 94 1.71 16.79 0.70
C TYR A 94 1.52 15.67 -0.34
N TRP A 95 2.57 15.35 -1.09
CA TRP A 95 2.48 14.37 -2.19
C TRP A 95 2.25 12.95 -1.67
N GLU A 96 2.85 12.61 -0.54
CA GLU A 96 2.66 11.33 0.13
C GLU A 96 1.18 11.11 0.47
N VAL A 97 0.51 12.15 0.98
CA VAL A 97 -0.92 12.10 1.33
C VAL A 97 -1.80 12.03 0.09
N VAL A 98 -1.51 12.81 -0.96
CA VAL A 98 -2.23 12.75 -2.24
C VAL A 98 -2.20 11.32 -2.80
N ASP A 99 -1.05 10.67 -2.77
CA ASP A 99 -0.89 9.30 -3.29
C ASP A 99 -1.67 8.27 -2.47
N GLN A 100 -1.72 8.39 -1.14
CA GLN A 100 -2.56 7.50 -0.32
C GLN A 100 -4.05 7.73 -0.56
N ILE A 101 -4.49 8.99 -0.74
CA ILE A 101 -5.89 9.32 -1.05
C ILE A 101 -6.28 8.78 -2.43
N ASN A 102 -5.42 8.95 -3.44
CA ASN A 102 -5.67 8.44 -4.78
C ASN A 102 -5.76 6.90 -4.80
N ALA A 103 -4.95 6.21 -4.00
CA ALA A 103 -5.02 4.76 -3.86
C ALA A 103 -6.30 4.26 -3.14
N ALA A 104 -6.98 5.13 -2.39
CA ALA A 104 -8.21 4.80 -1.67
C ALA A 104 -9.50 5.10 -2.46
N ARG A 105 -9.38 5.69 -3.65
CA ARG A 105 -10.50 6.01 -4.55
C ARG A 105 -10.86 4.81 -5.42
#